data_AF-A0A447QIA9-F1
#
_entry.id   AF-A0A447QIA9-F1
#
_cell.length_a   1.000
_cell.length_b   1.000
_cell.length_c   1.000
_cell.angle_alpha   90.00
_cell.angle_beta   90.00
_cell.angle_gamma   90.00
#
_symmetry.space_group_name_H-M   'P 1'
#
loop_
_entity.id
_entity.type
_entity.pdbx_description
1 polymer ?
#
loop_
_entity_poly.entity_id
_entity_poly.type
_entity_poly.pdbx_seq_one_letter_code
_entity_poly.pdbx_strand_id
1 'polypeptide(L)'
;MDHDVTHALREFTQRYVALWQQQRGHAPASRELYGVPSPCVVENRDEEVLWLPQPFTPAATLEKVETALELRLQPDIHAFYTQQYAGDMGAQFGEHRLSLLQVWSEDDFIRLQENLIGHLVTQKRLKLSPTLFLATTESEMEMVSLCNIKR
;
A
#
# COMPACT_ATOMS: atom_id res chain seq x y z
N MET A 1 -21.06 12.30 -0.09
CA MET A 1 -20.86 10.87 -0.36
C MET A 1 -19.56 10.52 0.31
N ASP A 2 -19.63 9.82 1.43
CA ASP A 2 -18.43 9.24 2.04
C ASP A 2 -17.80 8.35 0.98
N HIS A 3 -16.64 8.76 0.48
CA HIS A 3 -15.86 7.92 -0.40
C HIS A 3 -15.22 6.88 0.48
N ASP A 4 -15.86 5.71 0.56
CA ASP A 4 -15.33 4.60 1.31
C ASP A 4 -14.04 4.11 0.64
N VAL A 5 -12.89 4.50 1.20
CA VAL A 5 -11.55 4.13 0.72
C VAL A 5 -11.42 2.63 0.55
N THR A 6 -12.03 1.86 1.46
CA THR A 6 -12.15 0.41 1.39
C THR A 6 -12.78 -0.06 0.09
N HIS A 7 -13.93 0.50 -0.28
CA HIS A 7 -14.63 0.17 -1.52
C HIS A 7 -13.80 0.56 -2.74
N ALA A 8 -13.26 1.79 -2.76
CA ALA A 8 -12.49 2.31 -3.88
C ALA A 8 -11.21 1.48 -4.12
N LEU A 9 -10.49 1.11 -3.06
CA LEU A 9 -9.29 0.29 -3.14
C LEU A 9 -9.62 -1.13 -3.61
N ARG A 10 -10.67 -1.74 -3.07
CA ARG A 10 -11.12 -3.07 -3.51
C ARG A 10 -11.49 -3.08 -4.99
N GLU A 11 -12.25 -2.08 -5.47
CA GLU A 11 -12.59 -1.98 -6.89
C GLU A 11 -11.35 -1.77 -7.76
N PHE A 12 -10.40 -0.94 -7.32
CA PHE A 12 -9.14 -0.74 -8.02
C PHE A 12 -8.36 -2.06 -8.15
N THR A 13 -8.20 -2.81 -7.06
CA THR A 13 -7.50 -4.11 -7.07
C THR A 13 -8.20 -5.13 -7.94
N GLN A 14 -9.54 -5.19 -7.92
CA GLN A 14 -10.29 -6.08 -8.80
C GLN A 14 -10.06 -5.75 -10.29
N ARG A 15 -10.07 -4.46 -10.65
CA ARG A 15 -9.74 -4.03 -12.02
C ARG A 15 -8.30 -4.38 -12.40
N TYR A 16 -7.36 -4.23 -11.47
CA TYR A 16 -5.95 -4.58 -11.69
C TYR A 16 -5.78 -6.08 -11.99
N VAL A 17 -6.35 -6.95 -11.16
CA VAL A 17 -6.32 -8.40 -11.37
C VAL A 17 -6.97 -8.79 -12.70
N ALA A 18 -8.15 -8.21 -13.00
CA ALA A 18 -8.85 -8.48 -14.26
C ALA A 18 -8.02 -8.06 -15.50
N LEU A 19 -7.34 -6.92 -15.42
CA LEU A 19 -6.47 -6.43 -16.49
C LEU A 19 -5.31 -7.40 -16.77
N TRP A 20 -4.65 -7.90 -15.73
CA TRP A 20 -3.59 -8.91 -15.85
C TRP A 20 -4.12 -10.20 -16.48
N GLN A 21 -5.26 -10.69 -16.00
CA GLN A 21 -5.88 -11.88 -16.57
C GLN A 21 -6.21 -11.69 -18.06
N GLN A 22 -6.73 -10.52 -18.44
CA GLN A 22 -7.09 -10.22 -19.83
C GLN A 22 -5.87 -10.06 -20.75
N GLN A 23 -4.80 -9.40 -20.27
CA GLN A 23 -3.64 -9.06 -21.11
C GLN A 23 -2.55 -10.13 -21.12
N ARG A 24 -2.39 -10.87 -20.02
CA ARG A 24 -1.30 -11.84 -19.80
C ARG A 24 -1.80 -13.27 -19.62
N GLY A 25 -3.09 -13.47 -19.34
CA GLY A 25 -3.69 -14.79 -19.14
C GLY A 25 -3.51 -15.38 -17.75
N HIS A 26 -2.99 -14.61 -16.79
CA HIS A 26 -2.72 -15.08 -15.43
C HIS A 26 -2.90 -13.95 -14.39
N ALA A 27 -2.84 -14.31 -13.10
CA ALA A 27 -2.90 -13.37 -11.99
C ALA A 27 -1.67 -12.42 -12.00
N PRO A 28 -1.72 -11.25 -11.35
CA PRO A 28 -0.56 -10.37 -11.23
C PRO A 28 0.71 -11.11 -10.80
N ALA A 29 1.82 -10.82 -11.50
CA ALA A 29 3.12 -11.42 -11.24
C ALA A 29 4.11 -10.37 -10.71
N SER A 30 4.95 -10.74 -9.75
CA SER A 30 5.99 -9.86 -9.21
C SER A 30 7.32 -10.62 -9.03
N ARG A 31 8.41 -10.05 -9.54
CA ARG A 31 9.78 -10.52 -9.26
C ARG A 31 10.26 -10.06 -7.88
N GLU A 32 9.89 -8.85 -7.49
CA GLU A 32 10.33 -8.22 -6.24
C GLU A 32 9.82 -8.98 -5.00
N LEU A 33 8.66 -9.63 -5.14
CA LEU A 33 8.04 -10.42 -4.08
C LEU A 33 8.40 -11.92 -4.15
N TYR A 34 9.21 -12.34 -5.13
CA TYR A 34 9.59 -13.74 -5.29
C TYR A 34 10.36 -14.25 -4.06
N GLY A 35 9.87 -15.34 -3.47
CA GLY A 35 10.45 -15.92 -2.26
C GLY A 35 10.08 -15.19 -0.96
N VAL A 36 9.30 -14.10 -1.01
CA VAL A 36 8.81 -13.39 0.18
C VAL A 36 7.47 -14.01 0.63
N PRO A 37 7.38 -14.61 1.83
CA PRO A 37 6.16 -15.29 2.28
C PRO A 37 4.96 -14.34 2.42
N SER A 38 3.80 -14.79 1.93
CA SER A 38 2.53 -14.08 2.07
C SER A 38 1.34 -15.02 1.84
N PRO A 39 0.18 -14.76 2.46
CA PRO A 39 -1.07 -15.44 2.09
C PRO A 39 -1.49 -15.16 0.63
N CYS A 40 -1.01 -14.09 0.00
CA CYS A 40 -1.35 -13.71 -1.36
C CYS A 40 -0.76 -14.62 -2.44
N VAL A 41 0.26 -15.41 -2.09
CA VAL A 41 0.97 -16.28 -3.03
C VAL A 41 0.03 -17.36 -3.57
N VAL A 42 -0.16 -17.38 -4.88
CA VAL A 42 -0.88 -18.43 -5.59
C VAL A 42 0.08 -19.49 -6.10
N GLU A 43 1.11 -19.07 -6.84
CA GLU A 43 2.17 -19.95 -7.33
C GLU A 43 3.46 -19.17 -7.61
N ASN A 44 4.59 -19.89 -7.62
CA ASN A 44 5.88 -19.37 -8.03
C ASN A 44 6.19 -19.89 -9.44
N ARG A 45 6.60 -19.00 -10.35
CA ARG A 45 6.88 -19.31 -11.75
C ARG A 45 8.00 -18.44 -12.28
N ASP A 46 9.05 -19.03 -12.87
CA ASP A 46 10.09 -18.30 -13.61
C ASP A 46 10.68 -17.09 -12.84
N GLU A 47 11.00 -17.27 -11.55
CA GLU A 47 11.50 -16.21 -10.64
C GLU A 47 10.50 -15.07 -10.34
N GLU A 48 9.22 -15.32 -10.62
CA GLU A 48 8.10 -14.45 -10.28
C GLU A 48 7.14 -15.18 -9.34
N VAL A 49 6.44 -14.41 -8.50
CA VAL A 49 5.31 -14.91 -7.72
C VAL A 49 4.01 -14.37 -8.32
N LEU A 50 3.10 -15.28 -8.63
CA LEU A 50 1.73 -14.95 -9.00
C LEU A 50 0.90 -14.80 -7.73
N TRP A 51 0.08 -13.76 -7.67
CA TRP A 51 -0.60 -13.41 -6.44
C TRP A 51 -2.03 -12.92 -6.64
N LEU A 52 -2.84 -13.10 -5.60
CA LEU A 52 -4.20 -12.57 -5.49
C LEU A 52 -4.38 -11.88 -4.13
N PRO A 53 -5.21 -10.83 -4.04
CA PRO A 53 -5.43 -10.15 -2.78
C PRO A 53 -6.08 -11.09 -1.76
N GLN A 54 -5.70 -10.94 -0.50
CA GLN A 54 -6.26 -11.73 0.62
C GLN A 54 -6.84 -10.82 1.69
N PRO A 55 -7.81 -11.29 2.49
CA PRO A 55 -8.31 -10.52 3.61
C PRO A 55 -7.20 -10.12 4.59
N PHE A 56 -7.23 -8.89 5.07
CA PHE A 56 -6.38 -8.47 6.17
C PHE A 56 -6.93 -9.06 7.47
N THR A 57 -6.08 -9.79 8.20
CA THR A 57 -6.48 -10.53 9.41
C THR A 57 -6.18 -9.82 10.75
N PRO A 58 -5.12 -8.99 10.90
CA PRO A 58 -4.87 -8.28 12.15
C PRO A 58 -5.94 -7.22 12.46
N ALA A 59 -5.80 -6.56 13.61
CA ALA A 59 -6.55 -5.35 13.89
C ALA A 59 -6.27 -4.31 12.80
N ALA A 60 -7.32 -3.87 12.11
CA ALA A 60 -7.26 -2.99 10.95
C ALA A 60 -6.96 -1.53 11.34
N THR A 61 -5.80 -1.30 11.95
CA THR A 61 -5.45 -0.02 12.57
C THR A 61 -3.94 0.24 12.59
N LEU A 62 -3.57 1.51 12.37
CA LEU A 62 -2.22 2.07 12.51
C LEU A 62 -2.01 2.74 13.87
N GLU A 63 -2.79 2.38 14.90
CA GLU A 63 -2.68 2.93 16.26
C GLU A 63 -1.27 2.88 16.85
N LYS A 64 -0.44 1.91 16.46
CA LYS A 64 0.96 1.87 16.90
C LYS A 64 1.75 3.06 16.39
N VAL A 65 1.48 3.52 15.15
CA VAL A 65 2.10 4.71 14.56
C VAL A 65 1.61 5.97 15.28
N GLU A 66 0.31 6.08 15.52
CA GLU A 66 -0.28 7.18 16.31
C GLU A 66 0.36 7.28 17.70
N THR A 67 0.44 6.14 18.39
CA THR A 67 1.00 6.04 19.75
C THR A 67 2.47 6.41 19.78
N ALA A 68 3.27 5.91 18.82
CA ALA A 68 4.70 6.18 18.76
C ALA A 68 5.06 7.66 18.56
N LEU A 69 4.15 8.44 17.97
CA LEU A 69 4.43 9.83 17.58
C LEU A 69 3.54 10.86 18.28
N GLU A 70 2.62 10.41 19.13
CA GLU A 70 1.61 11.21 19.82
C GLU A 70 0.82 12.11 18.83
N LEU A 71 0.37 11.52 17.72
CA LEU A 71 -0.40 12.21 16.68
C LEU A 71 -1.63 11.42 16.28
N ARG A 72 -2.59 12.11 15.65
CA ARG A 72 -3.76 11.47 15.04
C ARG A 72 -3.60 11.39 13.54
N LEU A 73 -3.83 10.20 12.99
CA LEU A 73 -3.82 9.94 11.57
C LEU A 73 -5.18 10.20 10.95
N GLN A 74 -5.21 10.56 9.66
CA GLN A 74 -6.45 10.56 8.90
C GLN A 74 -7.03 9.15 8.85
N PRO A 75 -8.34 8.95 9.11
CA PRO A 75 -8.96 7.62 9.12
C PRO A 75 -8.71 6.82 7.82
N ASP A 76 -8.70 7.52 6.69
CA ASP A 76 -8.49 6.94 5.36
C ASP A 76 -7.19 6.14 5.22
N ILE A 77 -6.12 6.51 5.96
CA ILE A 77 -4.85 5.79 5.90
C ILE A 77 -4.89 4.44 6.63
N HIS A 78 -5.74 4.34 7.66
CA HIS A 78 -5.99 3.05 8.31
C HIS A 78 -6.65 2.12 7.30
N ALA A 79 -7.74 2.57 6.67
CA ALA A 79 -8.46 1.79 5.67
C ALA A 79 -7.54 1.39 4.50
N PHE A 80 -6.74 2.32 3.98
CA PHE A 80 -5.85 2.07 2.85
C PHE A 80 -4.86 0.92 3.10
N TYR A 81 -4.22 0.88 4.27
CA TYR A 81 -3.19 -0.13 4.57
C TYR A 81 -3.71 -1.39 5.24
N THR A 82 -4.98 -1.42 5.67
CA THR A 82 -5.53 -2.57 6.40
C THR A 82 -6.77 -3.18 5.74
N GLN A 83 -7.07 -2.77 4.50
CA GLN A 83 -8.18 -3.33 3.75
C GLN A 83 -7.92 -4.78 3.29
N GLN A 84 -6.68 -5.05 2.88
CA GLN A 84 -6.30 -6.33 2.28
C GLN A 84 -4.79 -6.53 2.39
N TYR A 85 -4.36 -7.78 2.26
CA TYR A 85 -3.03 -8.08 1.79
C TYR A 85 -3.00 -8.09 0.26
N ALA A 86 -1.99 -7.46 -0.34
CA ALA A 86 -1.79 -7.41 -1.79
C ALA A 86 -0.34 -7.06 -2.09
N GLY A 87 0.12 -7.40 -3.30
CA GLY A 87 1.36 -6.86 -3.83
C GLY A 87 1.17 -5.42 -4.31
N ASP A 88 2.27 -4.70 -4.50
CA ASP A 88 2.24 -3.36 -5.08
C ASP A 88 1.66 -3.40 -6.50
N MET A 89 0.91 -2.34 -6.84
CA MET A 89 0.14 -2.27 -8.09
C MET A 89 0.58 -1.08 -8.93
N GLY A 90 1.19 -1.35 -10.08
CA GLY A 90 1.48 -0.32 -11.08
C GLY A 90 0.20 0.32 -11.62
N ALA A 91 0.15 1.65 -11.62
CA ALA A 91 -1.01 2.42 -12.04
C ALA A 91 -0.62 3.70 -12.78
N GLN A 92 -1.62 4.34 -13.38
CA GLN A 92 -1.49 5.64 -14.03
C GLN A 92 -2.56 6.59 -13.51
N PHE A 93 -2.16 7.79 -13.10
CA PHE A 93 -3.03 8.88 -12.69
C PHE A 93 -2.75 10.12 -13.55
N GLY A 94 -3.59 10.35 -14.56
CA GLY A 94 -3.30 11.33 -15.61
C GLY A 94 -2.00 10.98 -16.34
N GLU A 95 -1.04 11.89 -16.34
CA GLU A 95 0.28 11.67 -16.94
C GLU A 95 1.28 11.00 -15.97
N HIS A 96 0.90 10.77 -14.71
CA HIS A 96 1.79 10.23 -13.69
C HIS A 96 1.70 8.70 -13.61
N ARG A 97 2.81 8.02 -13.85
CA ARG A 97 2.96 6.59 -13.53
C ARG A 97 3.42 6.44 -12.09
N LEU A 98 2.81 5.48 -11.40
CA LEU A 98 3.07 5.23 -9.98
C LEU A 98 2.95 3.75 -9.66
N SER A 99 3.60 3.32 -8.58
CA SER A 99 3.36 2.02 -7.95
C SER A 99 2.62 2.24 -6.65
N LEU A 100 1.36 1.81 -6.60
CA LEU A 100 0.52 1.93 -5.42
C LEU A 100 0.98 0.89 -4.38
N LEU A 101 1.44 1.37 -3.22
CA LEU A 101 2.02 0.54 -2.17
C LEU A 101 0.94 -0.20 -1.40
N GLN A 102 1.15 -1.48 -1.13
CA GLN A 102 0.24 -2.32 -0.36
C GLN A 102 1.00 -3.12 0.71
N VAL A 103 0.24 -3.76 1.60
CA VAL A 103 0.82 -4.63 2.63
C VAL A 103 0.86 -6.05 2.10
N TRP A 104 2.04 -6.64 2.03
CA TRP A 104 2.20 -7.98 1.48
C TRP A 104 1.83 -9.08 2.47
N SER A 105 2.14 -8.89 3.75
CA SER A 105 1.94 -9.87 4.82
C SER A 105 1.93 -9.19 6.19
N GLU A 106 1.72 -9.96 7.27
CA GLU A 106 1.78 -9.42 8.63
C GLU A 106 3.18 -8.88 8.98
N ASP A 107 4.24 -9.59 8.59
CA ASP A 107 5.62 -9.12 8.79
C ASP A 107 5.89 -7.83 8.02
N ASP A 108 5.36 -7.73 6.81
CA ASP A 108 5.46 -6.52 6.01
C ASP A 108 4.66 -5.35 6.62
N PHE A 109 3.51 -5.62 7.24
CA PHE A 109 2.74 -4.61 7.96
C PHE A 109 3.52 -4.00 9.14
N ILE A 110 4.34 -4.79 9.83
CA ILE A 110 5.22 -4.30 10.89
C ILE A 110 6.26 -3.33 10.30
N ARG A 111 6.93 -3.74 9.22
CA ARG A 111 7.93 -2.91 8.53
C ARG A 111 7.33 -1.63 7.96
N LEU A 112 6.13 -1.71 7.40
CA LEU A 112 5.39 -0.54 6.94
C LEU A 112 5.18 0.47 8.07
N GLN A 113 4.74 0.02 9.25
CA GLN A 113 4.55 0.91 10.39
C GLN A 113 5.86 1.56 10.84
N GLU A 114 6.96 0.81 10.87
CA GLU A 114 8.30 1.34 11.16
C GLU A 114 8.73 2.41 10.13
N ASN A 115 8.48 2.17 8.84
CA ASN A 115 8.76 3.10 7.77
C ASN A 115 7.92 4.38 7.88
N LEU A 116 6.62 4.26 8.17
CA LEU A 116 5.74 5.40 8.42
C LEU A 116 6.20 6.23 9.61
N ILE A 117 6.62 5.57 10.70
CA ILE A 117 7.19 6.23 11.88
C ILE A 117 8.46 6.99 11.50
N GLY A 118 9.41 6.34 10.83
CA GLY A 118 10.67 6.96 10.42
C GLY A 118 10.48 8.17 9.50
N HIS A 119 9.54 8.08 8.56
CA HIS A 119 9.15 9.17 7.67
C HIS A 119 8.60 10.37 8.44
N LEU A 120 7.61 10.13 9.31
CA LEU A 120 6.98 11.18 10.12
C LEU A 120 7.96 11.82 11.13
N VAL A 121 8.88 11.04 11.73
CA VAL A 121 9.96 11.57 12.58
C VAL A 121 10.84 12.53 11.79
N THR A 122 11.22 12.14 10.56
CA THR A 122 12.05 12.98 9.69
C THR A 122 11.33 14.27 9.32
N GLN A 123 10.06 14.19 8.94
CA GLN A 123 9.22 15.37 8.65
C GLN A 123 9.10 16.30 9.86
N LYS A 124 8.87 15.75 11.06
CA LYS A 124 8.80 16.52 12.31
C LYS A 124 10.12 17.25 12.60
N ARG A 125 11.26 16.58 12.44
CA ARG A 125 12.60 17.17 12.60
C ARG A 125 12.84 18.33 11.61
N LEU A 126 12.39 18.17 10.37
CA LEU A 126 12.51 19.17 9.31
C LEU A 126 11.40 20.23 9.34
N LYS A 127 10.46 20.17 10.29
CA LYS A 127 9.29 21.06 10.41
C LYS A 127 8.40 21.05 9.15
N LEU A 128 8.31 19.91 8.48
CA LEU A 128 7.45 19.71 7.32
C LEU A 128 6.04 19.30 7.78
N SER A 129 5.06 19.53 6.92
CA SER A 129 3.71 19.01 7.10
C SER A 129 3.74 17.47 7.13
N PRO A 130 3.07 16.81 8.09
CA PRO A 130 3.05 15.36 8.17
C PRO A 130 2.30 14.78 6.97
N THR A 131 2.90 13.80 6.31
CA THR A 131 2.29 13.05 5.22
C THR A 131 2.55 11.55 5.39
N LEU A 132 1.67 10.72 4.84
CA LEU A 132 1.87 9.27 4.76
C LEU A 132 1.95 8.88 3.30
N PHE A 133 3.07 8.27 2.90
CA PHE A 133 3.24 7.83 1.52
C PHE A 133 2.18 6.78 1.16
N LEU A 134 1.76 6.78 -0.11
CA LEU A 134 0.76 5.86 -0.69
C LEU A 134 1.30 5.18 -1.95
N ALA A 135 2.15 5.88 -2.71
CA ALA A 135 2.71 5.37 -3.94
C ALA A 135 4.10 5.95 -4.21
N THR A 136 4.96 5.16 -4.83
CA THR A 136 6.20 5.63 -5.44
C THR A 136 5.94 6.03 -6.89
N THR A 137 6.82 6.86 -7.46
CA THR A 137 6.81 7.21 -8.88
C THR A 137 8.09 6.70 -9.55
N GLU A 138 8.24 6.93 -10.86
CA GLU A 138 9.51 6.66 -11.55
C GLU A 138 10.67 7.55 -11.05
N SER A 139 10.36 8.66 -10.37
CA SER A 139 11.34 9.53 -9.72
C SER A 139 11.53 9.13 -8.27
N GLU A 140 12.77 8.83 -7.87
CA GLU A 140 13.13 8.55 -6.47
C GLU A 140 12.85 9.73 -5.53
N MET A 141 12.73 10.94 -6.08
CA MET A 141 12.49 12.17 -5.32
C MET A 141 11.00 12.50 -5.18
N GLU A 142 10.12 11.80 -5.88
CA GLU A 142 8.68 12.07 -5.90
C GLU A 142 7.87 10.86 -5.44
N MET A 143 6.95 11.13 -4.52
CA MET A 143 6.00 10.15 -4.01
C MET A 143 4.63 10.77 -3.85
N VAL A 144 3.59 9.95 -4.04
CA VAL A 144 2.21 10.34 -3.73
C VAL A 144 1.98 10.05 -2.25
N SER A 145 1.49 11.04 -1.52
CA SER A 145 1.22 10.91 -0.08
C SER A 145 -0.14 11.49 0.29
N LEU A 146 -0.76 10.91 1.32
CA LEU A 146 -1.88 11.53 2.02
C LEU A 146 -1.34 12.62 2.95
N CYS A 147 -1.79 13.86 2.77
CA CYS A 147 -1.49 14.93 3.71
C CYS A 147 -2.26 14.73 5.01
N ASN A 148 -1.57 14.67 6.15
CA ASN A 148 -2.21 14.40 7.44
C ASN A 148 -2.79 15.66 8.13
N ILE A 149 -2.86 16.79 7.41
CA ILE A 149 -3.48 18.03 7.88
C ILE A 149 -4.95 18.01 7.49
N LYS A 150 -5.84 18.21 8.46
CA LYS A 150 -7.28 18.36 8.23
C LYS A 150 -7.52 19.58 7.32
N ARG A 151 -8.29 19.41 6.25
CA ARG A 151 -8.89 20.55 5.52
C ARG A 151 -9.97 21.21 6.37
#